data_AF-A0A968D113-F1
#
_entry.id   AF-A0A968D113-F1
#
_cell.length_a   1.000
_cell.length_b   1.000
_cell.length_c   1.000
_cell.angle_alpha   90.00
_cell.angle_beta   90.00
_cell.angle_gamma   90.00
#
_symmetry.space_group_name_H-M   'P 1'
#
loop_
_entity.id
_entity.type
_entity.pdbx_description
1 polymer ?
#
loop_
_entity_poly.entity_id
_entity_poly.type
_entity_poly.pdbx_seq_one_letter_code
_entity_poly.pdbx_strand_id
1 'polypeptide(L)' 'MLIISINLIIFGVAGLALSIYLFLNVESPIFKTQDEKPIIGTGLSFQTILNLIFIYFMVLHFMFILVGVNFLLT' A
#
# COMPACT_ATOMS: atom_id res chain seq x y z
N MET A 1 -3.48 -13.10 -24.44
CA MET A 1 -3.90 -12.49 -23.16
C MET A 1 -3.33 -13.18 -21.93
N LEU A 2 -3.00 -14.48 -21.97
CA LEU A 2 -2.45 -15.24 -20.84
C LEU A 2 -1.21 -14.60 -20.19
N ILE A 3 -0.17 -14.28 -20.97
CA ILE A 3 1.09 -13.74 -20.41
C ILE A 3 0.86 -12.40 -19.70
N ILE A 4 0.07 -11.50 -20.30
CA ILE A 4 -0.25 -10.19 -19.72
C ILE A 4 -1.02 -10.38 -18.40
N SER A 5 -2.00 -11.28 -18.39
CA SER A 5 -2.82 -11.61 -17.23
C SER A 5 -1.98 -12.15 -16.06
N ILE A 6 -1.08 -13.09 -16.34
CA ILE A 6 -0.18 -13.67 -15.33
C ILE A 6 0.71 -12.58 -14.71
N ASN A 7 1.29 -11.71 -15.54
CA ASN A 7 2.13 -10.61 -15.04
C ASN A 7 1.33 -9.65 -14.14
N LEU A 8 0.13 -9.25 -14.56
CA LEU A 8 -0.73 -8.36 -13.77
C LEU A 8 -1.12 -8.98 -12.42
N ILE A 9 -1.45 -10.27 -12.40
CA ILE A 9 -1.79 -10.99 -11.16
C ILE A 9 -0.55 -11.06 -10.25
N ILE A 10 0.63 -11.42 -10.78
CA ILE A 10 1.86 -11.51 -9.98
C ILE A 10 2.22 -10.14 -9.38
N PHE A 11 2.22 -9.08 -10.18
CA PHE A 11 2.48 -7.72 -9.70
C PHE A 11 1.45 -7.26 -8.68
N GLY A 12 0.17 -7.53 -8.94
CA GLY A 12 -0.93 -7.21 -8.03
C GLY A 12 -0.80 -7.92 -6.69
N VAL A 13 -0.53 -9.24 -6.68
CA VAL A 13 -0.38 -10.02 -5.45
C VAL A 13 0.86 -9.59 -4.66
N ALA A 14 2.00 -9.42 -5.33
CA ALA A 14 3.24 -8.99 -4.68
C ALA A 14 3.10 -7.60 -4.06
N GLY A 15 2.52 -6.64 -4.79
CA GLY A 15 2.31 -5.29 -4.31
C GLY A 15 1.24 -5.20 -3.21
N LEU A 16 0.19 -6.02 -3.28
CA LEU A 16 -0.81 -6.13 -2.20
C LEU A 16 -0.17 -6.66 -0.91
N ALA A 17 0.61 -7.74 -0.99
CA ALA A 17 1.31 -8.31 0.15
C ALA A 17 2.29 -7.30 0.78
N LEU A 18 3.06 -6.59 -0.04
CA LEU A 18 3.97 -5.54 0.43
C LEU A 18 3.22 -4.40 1.12
N SER A 19 2.10 -3.95 0.55
CA SER A 19 1.29 -2.87 1.12
C SER A 19 0.70 -3.27 2.48
N ILE A 20 0.22 -4.50 2.61
CA ILE A 20 -0.26 -5.06 3.88
C ILE A 20 0.87 -5.16 4.90
N TYR A 21 2.03 -5.67 4.49
CA TYR A 21 3.20 -5.75 5.36
C TYR A 21 3.59 -4.37 5.90
N LEU A 22 3.65 -3.35 5.02
CA LEU A 22 4.00 -1.99 5.43
C LEU A 22 2.94 -1.36 6.33
N PHE A 23 1.65 -1.57 6.04
CA PHE A 23 0.56 -1.10 6.90
C PHE A 23 0.64 -1.66 8.33
N LEU A 24 1.03 -2.93 8.47
CA LEU A 24 1.11 -3.60 9.77
C LEU A 24 2.41 -3.31 10.53
N ASN A 25 3.52 -3.06 9.82
CA ASN A 25 4.86 -3.03 10.43
C ASN A 25 5.57 -1.68 10.36
N VAL A 26 5.08 -0.70 9.60
CA VAL A 26 5.69 0.64 9.55
C VAL A 26 5.20 1.46 10.74
N GLU A 27 5.96 1.38 11.83
CA GLU A 27 6.02 2.45 12.84
C GLU A 27 6.91 3.57 12.30
N SER A 28 6.42 4.81 12.23
CA SER A 28 7.23 5.96 11.77
C SER A 28 8.49 6.13 12.65
N PRO A 29 9.71 5.86 12.16
CA PRO A 29 10.94 6.05 12.94
C PRO A 29 11.38 7.52 12.99
N ILE A 30 10.70 8.41 12.24
CA ILE A 30 11.04 9.84 12.10
C ILE A 30 10.89 10.61 13.43
N PHE A 31 10.22 10.04 14.44
CA PHE A 31 9.97 10.68 15.74
C PHE A 31 10.65 10.03 16.94
N LYS A 32 11.45 8.96 16.77
CA LYS A 32 12.21 8.41 17.91
C LYS A 32 13.50 9.19 18.23
N THR A 33 13.88 10.18 17.43
CA THR A 33 15.24 10.76 17.50
C THR A 33 15.39 12.26 17.67
N GLN A 34 14.35 13.10 17.78
CA GLN A 34 14.59 14.54 18.04
C GLN A 34 13.54 15.16 18.96
N ASP A 35 13.98 15.45 20.19
CA ASP A 35 13.61 16.58 21.05
C ASP A 35 12.13 17.00 21.09
N GLU A 36 11.40 16.48 22.09
CA GLU A 36 10.38 17.15 22.93
C GLU A 36 9.48 18.26 22.36
N LYS A 37 9.17 18.28 21.07
CA LYS A 37 8.04 19.04 20.56
C LYS A 37 7.22 18.14 19.67
N PRO A 38 6.04 17.68 20.14
CA PRO A 38 5.12 17.02 19.24
C PRO A 38 4.82 18.03 18.14
N ILE A 39 5.12 17.67 16.89
CA ILE A 39 4.71 18.43 15.72
C ILE A 39 3.19 18.25 15.63
N ILE A 40 2.46 18.94 16.50
CA ILE A 40 1.01 19.10 16.45
C ILE A 40 0.77 20.24 15.48
N GLY A 41 1.08 19.98 14.21
CA GLY A 41 0.44 20.70 13.12
C GLY A 41 -1.00 20.18 13.04
N THR A 42 -1.97 21.07 13.25
CA THR A 42 -3.39 20.85 12.95
C THR A 42 -3.55 20.21 11.56
N GLY A 43 -3.80 18.91 11.51
CA GLY A 43 -3.82 18.10 10.31
C GLY A 43 -3.68 16.63 10.69
N LEU A 44 -4.24 15.73 9.90
CA LEU A 44 -4.18 14.27 10.12
C LEU A 44 -2.80 13.83 10.60
N SER A 45 -2.74 12.98 11.64
CA SER A 45 -1.45 12.49 12.14
C SER A 45 -0.65 11.88 10.99
N PHE A 46 0.67 12.08 10.96
CA PHE A 46 1.51 11.54 9.89
C PHE A 46 1.36 10.01 9.75
N GLN A 47 1.15 9.29 10.86
CA GLN A 47 0.82 7.87 10.84
C GLN A 47 -0.52 7.60 10.13
N THR A 48 -1.53 8.45 10.34
CA THR A 48 -2.80 8.38 9.61
C THR A 48 -2.60 8.62 8.11
N ILE A 49 -1.72 9.55 7.73
CA ILE A 49 -1.38 9.80 6.31
C ILE A 49 -0.69 8.58 5.70
N LEU A 50 0.31 8.00 6.38
CA LEU A 50 0.98 6.78 5.92
C LEU A 50 0.01 5.61 5.79
N ASN A 51 -0.87 5.41 6.76
CA ASN A 51 -1.90 4.37 6.71
C ASN A 51 -2.86 4.58 5.53
N LEU A 52 -3.27 5.82 5.26
CA LEU A 52 -4.09 6.18 4.10
C LEU A 52 -3.38 5.85 2.78
N ILE A 53 -2.09 6.17 2.69
CA ILE A 53 -1.26 5.84 1.52
C ILE A 53 -1.18 4.32 1.33
N PHE A 54 -0.93 3.55 2.39
CA PHE A 54 -0.86 2.09 2.28
C PHE A 54 -2.19 1.46 1.88
N ILE A 55 -3.31 1.94 2.43
CA ILE A 55 -4.65 1.50 2.04
C ILE A 55 -4.90 1.80 0.55
N TYR A 56 -4.54 3.00 0.09
CA TYR A 56 -4.64 3.36 -1.33
C TYR A 56 -3.83 2.42 -2.22
N PHE A 57 -2.59 2.09 -1.84
CA PHE A 57 -1.77 1.13 -2.57
C PHE A 57 -2.37 -0.29 -2.56
N MET A 58 -2.98 -0.75 -1.46
CA MET A 58 -3.67 -2.04 -1.42
C MET A 58 -4.81 -2.09 -2.45
N VAL A 59 -5.65 -1.06 -2.48
CA VAL A 59 -6.79 -0.98 -3.42
C VAL A 59 -6.30 -0.95 -4.87
N LEU A 60 -5.26 -0.18 -5.17
CA LEU A 60 -4.67 -0.09 -6.51
C LEU A 60 -4.16 -1.45 -7.00
N HIS A 61 -3.41 -2.17 -6.16
CA HIS A 61 -2.87 -3.49 -6.53
C HIS A 61 -3.96 -4.54 -6.62
N PHE A 62 -5.00 -4.46 -5.78
CA PHE A 62 -6.17 -5.31 -5.92
C PHE A 62 -6.87 -5.12 -7.27
N MET A 63 -6.97 -3.88 -7.78
CA MET A 63 -7.49 -3.63 -9.12
C MET A 63 -6.65 -4.28 -10.22
N PHE A 64 -5.31 -4.29 -10.12
CA PHE A 64 -4.47 -5.02 -11.08
C PHE A 64 -4.74 -6.53 -11.07
N ILE A 65 -4.96 -7.13 -9.90
CA ILE A 65 -5.36 -8.54 -9.80
C ILE A 65 -6.68 -8.75 -10.54
N LEU A 66 -7.70 -7.92 -10.28
CA LEU A 66 -9.01 -8.05 -10.91
C LEU A 66 -8.94 -7.90 -12.44
N VAL A 67 -8.17 -6.92 -12.94
CA VAL A 67 -7.96 -6.74 -14.38
C VAL A 67 -7.23 -7.94 -14.98
N GLY A 68 -6.21 -8.46 -14.31
CA GLY A 68 -5.48 -9.66 -14.74
C GLY A 68 -6.37 -10.91 -14.77
N VAL A 69 -7.21 -11.11 -13.76
CA VAL A 69 -8.19 -12.21 -13.73
C VAL A 69 -9.22 -12.05 -14.86
N ASN A 70 -9.73 -10.84 -15.08
CA ASN A 70 -10.69 -10.60 -16.15
C ASN A 70 -10.12 -10.96 -17.53
N PHE A 71 -8.89 -10.54 -17.83
CA PHE A 71 -8.20 -10.91 -19.08
C PHE A 71 -7.86 -12.41 -19.21
N LEU A 72 -7.87 -13.16 -18.11
CA LEU A 72 -7.69 -14.61 -18.13
C LEU A 72 -9.00 -15.34 -18.47
N LEU A 73 -10.14 -14.77 -18.08
CA LEU A 73 -11.47 -15.36 -18.22
C LEU A 73 -12.14 -15.05 -19.57
N THR A 74 -11.69 -14.00 -20.27
CA THR A 74 -12.10 -13.64 -21.64
C THR A 74 -11.09 -14.10 -22.68
#